data_AF-U7QSB3-F1
#
_entry.id   AF-U7QSB3-F1
#
_cell.length_a   1.000
_cell.length_b   1.000
_cell.length_c   1.000
_cell.angle_alpha   90.00
_cell.angle_beta   90.00
_cell.angle_gamma   90.00
#
_symmetry.space_group_name_H-M   'P 1'
#
loop_
_entity.id
_entity.type
_entity.pdbx_description
1 polymer ?
#
loop_
_entity_poly.entity_id
_entity_poly.type
_entity_poly.pdbx_seq_one_letter_code
_entity_poly.pdbx_strand_id
1 'polypeptide(L)'
;MYGITETTVHVTYRALSYHDAEQITSPIGTRIPDLALYLLDKYGQPVPLGAVGELYIGGVGVARGYLNRPELTAERFLTDPFSREPDARMYRTGDLARYLPDGNLAFLGRNDQQVKIRGFRIEPGEIEARLMEHPAVSEALVLALGDGQDKRLAAYVVAEADDRLVNSLRAHLSAILPDYMVPAAFVRWMFSR
;
A
#
# COMPACT_ATOMS: atom_id res chain seq x y z
N MET A 1 14.82 7.44 2.77
CA MET A 1 14.27 7.62 1.41
C MET A 1 12.90 6.98 1.35
N TYR A 2 12.01 7.52 0.54
CA TYR A 2 10.71 6.91 0.25
C TYR A 2 10.52 6.82 -1.26
N GLY A 3 9.83 5.79 -1.69
CA GLY A 3 9.38 5.61 -3.06
C GLY A 3 8.70 4.26 -3.21
N ILE A 4 8.14 4.06 -4.38
CA ILE A 4 7.38 2.87 -4.76
C ILE A 4 7.84 2.41 -6.14
N THR A 5 7.51 1.17 -6.49
CA THR A 5 7.95 0.55 -7.74
C THR A 5 7.48 1.35 -8.96
N GLU A 6 6.27 1.88 -8.92
CA GLU A 6 5.60 2.62 -9.99
C GLU A 6 6.21 4.00 -10.25
N THR A 7 7.13 4.44 -9.39
CA THR A 7 7.81 5.73 -9.48
C THR A 7 9.33 5.58 -9.58
N THR A 8 9.83 4.42 -10.02
CA THR A 8 11.26 4.15 -10.21
C THR A 8 12.08 4.30 -8.91
N VAL A 9 11.74 3.47 -7.92
CA VAL A 9 12.49 3.24 -6.67
C VAL A 9 12.37 4.35 -5.61
N HIS A 10 12.78 5.59 -5.91
CA HIS A 10 12.83 6.67 -4.93
C HIS A 10 12.20 7.94 -5.45
N VAL A 11 11.53 8.63 -4.53
CA VAL A 11 10.73 9.84 -4.79
C VAL A 11 11.20 10.98 -3.90
N THR A 12 11.49 10.66 -2.63
CA THR A 12 11.97 11.63 -1.66
C THR A 12 13.20 11.13 -0.90
N TYR A 13 14.01 12.07 -0.46
CA TYR A 13 15.20 11.79 0.34
C TYR A 13 15.31 12.76 1.52
N ARG A 14 15.96 12.28 2.58
CA ARG A 14 16.35 13.06 3.76
C ARG A 14 17.63 12.45 4.31
N ALA A 15 18.61 13.29 4.61
CA ALA A 15 19.76 12.88 5.39
C ALA A 15 19.32 12.71 6.85
N LEU A 16 19.60 11.55 7.43
CA LEU A 16 19.27 11.30 8.84
C LEU A 16 20.30 11.95 9.74
N SER A 17 19.80 12.50 10.85
CA SER A 17 20.55 13.04 11.97
C SER A 17 20.26 12.23 13.23
N TYR A 18 21.10 12.37 14.26
CA TYR A 18 20.84 11.72 15.56
C TYR A 18 19.49 12.13 16.17
N HIS A 19 19.05 13.36 15.94
CA HIS A 19 17.76 13.84 16.41
C HIS A 19 16.56 13.11 15.80
N ASP A 20 16.70 12.56 14.58
CA ASP A 20 15.63 11.79 13.96
C ASP A 20 15.39 10.44 14.67
N ALA A 21 16.39 9.92 15.40
CA ALA A 21 16.23 8.69 16.19
C ALA A 21 15.34 8.89 17.44
N GLU A 22 15.16 10.14 17.87
CA GLU A 22 14.37 10.49 19.06
C GLU A 22 12.92 10.86 18.71
N GLN A 23 12.57 10.94 17.42
CA GLN A 23 11.23 11.32 16.98
C GLN A 23 10.34 10.12 16.65
N ILE A 24 9.06 10.24 17.00
CA ILE A 24 8.02 9.26 16.64
C ILE A 24 7.62 9.41 15.16
N THR A 25 7.65 10.64 14.65
CA THR A 25 7.34 10.90 13.24
C THR A 25 8.46 10.40 12.36
N SER A 26 8.11 9.79 11.23
CA SER A 26 9.07 9.37 10.20
C SER A 26 8.92 10.26 8.96
N PRO A 27 9.56 11.46 8.95
CA PRO A 27 9.61 12.29 7.75
C PRO A 27 10.27 11.52 6.61
N ILE A 28 9.61 11.50 5.46
CA ILE A 28 10.11 10.88 4.25
C ILE A 28 10.95 11.84 3.40
N GLY A 29 11.04 13.11 3.79
CA GLY A 29 12.00 14.06 3.24
C GLY A 29 11.42 15.00 2.20
N THR A 30 12.28 15.49 1.31
CA THR A 30 11.90 16.39 0.20
C THR A 30 12.01 15.67 -1.14
N ARG A 31 11.34 16.21 -2.15
CA ARG A 31 11.29 15.63 -3.50
C ARG A 31 12.68 15.56 -4.15
N ILE A 32 12.90 14.53 -4.96
CA ILE A 32 14.00 14.49 -5.92
C ILE A 32 13.72 15.53 -7.03
N PRO A 33 14.72 16.28 -7.53
CA PRO A 33 14.51 17.43 -8.43
C PRO A 33 13.67 17.19 -9.69
N ASP A 34 13.74 15.99 -10.28
CA ASP A 34 13.03 15.68 -11.55
C ASP A 34 11.62 15.10 -11.34
N LEU A 35 11.16 15.05 -10.09
CA LEU A 35 9.84 14.57 -9.71
C LEU A 35 8.97 15.71 -9.16
N ALA A 36 7.67 15.57 -9.37
CA ALA A 36 6.66 16.44 -8.78
C ALA A 36 5.90 15.67 -7.67
N LEU A 37 5.57 16.36 -6.58
CA LEU A 37 4.74 15.83 -5.50
C LEU A 37 3.51 16.70 -5.33
N TYR A 38 2.35 16.07 -5.31
CA TYR A 38 1.08 16.72 -5.02
C TYR A 38 0.43 16.05 -3.81
N LEU A 39 -0.09 16.85 -2.88
CA LEU A 39 -0.98 16.37 -1.84
C LEU A 39 -2.38 16.83 -2.20
N LEU A 40 -3.24 15.89 -2.58
CA LEU A 40 -4.57 16.18 -3.10
C LEU A 40 -5.66 15.72 -2.12
N ASP A 41 -6.77 16.46 -2.10
CA ASP A 41 -7.99 16.05 -1.42
C ASP A 41 -8.80 15.07 -2.28
N LYS A 42 -9.97 14.65 -1.77
CA LYS A 42 -10.88 13.72 -2.46
C LYS A 42 -11.49 14.26 -3.76
N TYR A 43 -11.36 15.56 -4.03
CA TYR A 43 -11.81 16.22 -5.25
C TYR A 43 -10.66 16.50 -6.22
N GLY A 44 -9.46 15.97 -5.93
CA GLY A 44 -8.26 16.16 -6.75
C GLY A 44 -7.67 17.57 -6.64
N GLN A 45 -7.99 18.32 -5.58
CA GLN A 45 -7.48 19.68 -5.38
C GLN A 45 -6.28 19.69 -4.41
N PRO A 46 -5.25 20.52 -4.64
CA PRO A 46 -4.14 20.67 -3.70
C PRO A 46 -4.61 21.08 -2.31
N VAL A 47 -4.15 20.37 -1.28
CA VAL A 47 -4.43 20.73 0.12
C VAL A 47 -3.49 21.86 0.60
N PRO A 48 -3.91 22.68 1.58
CA PRO A 48 -3.04 23.67 2.21
C PRO A 48 -1.80 23.04 2.87
N LEU A 49 -0.73 23.81 3.01
CA LEU A 49 0.47 23.36 3.75
C LEU A 49 0.09 22.92 5.18
N GLY A 50 0.63 21.78 5.62
CA GLY A 50 0.31 21.17 6.92
C GLY A 50 -0.94 20.29 6.94
N ALA A 51 -1.84 20.41 5.98
CA ALA A 51 -3.02 19.56 5.87
C ALA A 51 -2.65 18.16 5.33
N VAL A 52 -3.46 17.17 5.69
CA VAL A 52 -3.32 15.80 5.20
C VAL A 52 -3.94 15.69 3.81
N GLY A 53 -3.21 15.12 2.86
CA GLY A 53 -3.70 14.79 1.53
C GLY A 53 -3.19 13.42 1.08
N GLU A 54 -3.80 12.87 0.04
CA GLU A 54 -3.27 11.72 -0.67
C GLU A 54 -2.10 12.16 -1.55
N LEU A 55 -1.00 11.39 -1.52
CA LEU A 55 0.22 11.68 -2.25
C LEU A 55 0.12 11.21 -3.71
N TYR A 56 0.39 12.12 -4.64
CA TYR A 56 0.50 11.86 -6.08
C TYR A 56 1.88 12.26 -6.57
N ILE A 57 2.46 11.44 -7.45
CA ILE A 57 3.82 11.61 -7.95
C ILE A 57 3.79 11.85 -9.45
N GLY A 58 4.27 13.01 -9.91
CA GLY A 58 4.47 13.34 -11.32
C GLY A 58 5.95 13.33 -11.72
N GLY A 59 6.21 13.58 -13.00
CA GLY A 59 7.56 13.73 -13.54
C GLY A 59 8.17 12.43 -14.10
N VAL A 60 9.47 12.50 -14.40
CA VAL A 60 10.15 11.50 -15.26
C VAL A 60 10.27 10.10 -14.65
N GLY A 61 10.14 9.98 -13.32
CA GLY A 61 10.20 8.70 -12.62
C GLY A 61 8.93 7.87 -12.69
N VAL A 62 7.82 8.42 -13.19
CA VAL A 62 6.54 7.72 -13.29
C VAL A 62 6.62 6.61 -14.36
N ALA A 63 6.34 5.38 -13.95
CA ALA A 63 6.41 4.21 -14.82
C ALA A 63 5.41 4.30 -16.00
N ARG A 64 5.63 3.45 -17.02
CA ARG A 64 4.72 3.39 -18.18
C ARG A 64 3.31 2.90 -17.80
N GLY A 65 3.21 2.04 -16.79
CA GLY A 65 1.96 1.43 -16.36
C GLY A 65 2.17 -0.02 -15.91
N TYR A 66 1.07 -0.73 -15.73
CA TYR A 66 1.07 -2.15 -15.42
C TYR A 66 0.99 -2.99 -16.70
N LEU A 67 1.90 -3.97 -16.82
CA LEU A 67 1.97 -4.86 -17.99
C LEU A 67 0.64 -5.61 -18.17
N ASN A 68 0.04 -5.51 -19.36
CA ASN A 68 -1.21 -6.18 -19.74
C ASN A 68 -2.40 -5.87 -18.82
N ARG A 69 -2.40 -4.72 -18.13
CA ARG A 69 -3.48 -4.28 -17.24
C ARG A 69 -3.86 -2.81 -17.54
N PRO A 70 -4.48 -2.54 -18.70
CA PRO A 70 -4.79 -1.17 -19.13
C PRO A 70 -5.78 -0.47 -18.18
N GLU A 71 -6.78 -1.19 -17.66
CA GLU A 71 -7.78 -0.65 -16.74
C GLU A 71 -7.14 -0.16 -15.42
N LEU A 72 -6.34 -1.02 -14.78
CA LEU A 72 -5.60 -0.67 -13.56
C LEU A 72 -4.55 0.44 -13.83
N THR A 73 -3.97 0.45 -15.04
CA THR A 73 -3.06 1.53 -15.45
C THR A 73 -3.82 2.85 -15.53
N ALA A 74 -4.99 2.89 -16.15
CA ALA A 74 -5.81 4.10 -16.24
C ALA A 74 -6.32 4.57 -14.86
N GLU A 75 -6.58 3.64 -13.94
CA GLU A 75 -7.00 3.96 -12.57
C GLU A 75 -5.88 4.65 -11.76
N ARG A 76 -4.62 4.23 -11.93
CA ARG A 76 -3.51 4.66 -11.07
C ARG A 76 -2.56 5.67 -11.73
N PHE A 77 -2.43 5.66 -13.06
CA PHE A 77 -1.57 6.56 -13.84
C PHE A 77 -2.45 7.58 -14.56
N LEU A 78 -2.76 8.66 -13.85
CA LEU A 78 -3.69 9.70 -14.27
C LEU A 78 -2.97 10.75 -15.12
N THR A 79 -3.74 11.51 -15.92
CA THR A 79 -3.25 12.77 -16.48
C THR A 79 -2.88 13.72 -15.35
N ASP A 80 -1.76 14.42 -15.48
CA ASP A 80 -1.30 15.43 -14.54
C ASP A 80 -1.80 16.83 -14.96
N PRO A 81 -2.84 17.38 -14.31
CA PRO A 81 -3.37 18.69 -14.67
C PRO A 81 -2.51 19.86 -14.18
N PHE A 82 -1.48 19.60 -13.38
CA PHE A 82 -0.62 20.62 -12.77
C PHE A 82 0.70 20.81 -13.54
N SER A 83 1.04 19.87 -14.42
CA SER A 83 2.18 19.97 -15.30
C SER A 83 1.88 20.85 -16.53
N ARG A 84 2.93 21.50 -17.04
CA ARG A 84 2.88 22.23 -18.31
C ARG A 84 3.27 21.36 -19.51
N GLU A 85 3.83 20.19 -19.25
CA GLU A 85 4.25 19.27 -20.30
C GLU A 85 3.02 18.59 -20.93
N PRO A 86 2.94 18.52 -22.27
CA PRO A 86 1.91 17.73 -22.94
C PRO A 86 1.94 16.28 -22.48
N ASP A 87 0.77 15.68 -22.33
CA ASP A 87 0.59 14.26 -21.95
C ASP A 87 1.29 13.86 -20.63
N ALA A 88 1.57 14.84 -19.76
CA ALA A 88 2.11 14.58 -18.44
C ALA A 88 1.19 13.66 -17.64
N ARG A 89 1.80 12.75 -16.88
CA ARG A 89 1.09 11.78 -16.03
C ARG A 89 1.57 11.86 -14.60
N MET A 90 0.66 11.56 -13.69
CA MET A 90 0.93 11.40 -12.28
C MET A 90 0.44 10.05 -11.78
N TYR A 91 1.14 9.47 -10.82
CA TYR A 91 0.79 8.21 -10.18
C TYR A 91 0.10 8.46 -8.84
N ARG A 92 -1.06 7.83 -8.64
CA ARG A 92 -1.83 7.81 -7.39
C ARG A 92 -1.28 6.76 -6.43
N THR A 93 -0.61 7.19 -5.35
CA THR A 93 0.13 6.28 -4.45
C THR A 93 -0.75 5.48 -3.49
N GLY A 94 -1.89 6.03 -3.11
CA GLY A 94 -2.68 5.57 -1.97
C GLY A 94 -2.05 5.89 -0.60
N ASP A 95 -0.93 6.61 -0.56
CA ASP A 95 -0.29 7.03 0.69
C ASP A 95 -0.87 8.38 1.16
N LEU A 96 -1.11 8.50 2.46
CA LEU A 96 -1.48 9.76 3.10
C LEU A 96 -0.25 10.44 3.67
N ALA A 97 -0.12 11.74 3.42
CA ALA A 97 1.01 12.52 3.90
C ALA A 97 0.62 13.97 4.19
N ARG A 98 1.53 14.70 4.84
CA ARG A 98 1.44 16.16 5.04
C ARG A 98 2.82 16.80 5.00
N TYR A 99 2.89 18.05 4.55
CA TYR A 99 4.12 18.84 4.72
C TYR A 99 4.27 19.29 6.18
N LEU A 100 5.49 19.22 6.69
CA LEU A 100 5.91 19.78 7.97
C LEU A 100 6.36 21.25 7.78
N PRO A 101 6.45 22.05 8.85
CA PRO A 101 6.89 23.44 8.77
C PRO A 101 8.31 23.62 8.17
N ASP A 102 9.16 22.60 8.27
CA ASP A 102 10.51 22.58 7.70
C ASP A 102 10.55 22.18 6.21
N GLY A 103 9.38 21.99 5.58
CA GLY A 103 9.24 21.59 4.18
C GLY A 103 9.39 20.09 3.92
N ASN A 104 9.67 19.27 4.95
CA ASN A 104 9.72 17.82 4.79
C ASN A 104 8.31 17.24 4.73
N LEU A 105 8.18 16.14 4.00
CA LEU A 105 6.94 15.39 3.93
C LEU A 105 6.91 14.34 5.05
N ALA A 106 5.82 14.25 5.79
CA ALA A 106 5.59 13.22 6.79
C ALA A 106 4.58 12.19 6.26
N PHE A 107 4.97 10.91 6.26
CA PHE A 107 4.09 9.80 5.91
C PHE A 107 3.16 9.46 7.09
N LEU A 108 1.87 9.26 6.82
CA LEU A 108 0.83 9.07 7.83
C LEU A 108 0.11 7.72 7.72
N GLY A 109 0.37 6.94 6.67
CA GLY A 109 -0.28 5.66 6.42
C GLY A 109 -0.86 5.57 5.03
N ARG A 110 -1.79 4.63 4.84
CA ARG A 110 -2.44 4.37 3.55
C ARG A 110 -3.92 4.71 3.61
N ASN A 111 -4.47 5.07 2.46
CA ASN A 111 -5.91 5.28 2.26
C ASN A 111 -6.64 4.02 1.75
N ASP A 112 -5.89 2.95 1.48
CA ASP A 112 -6.37 1.66 1.01
C ASP A 112 -5.92 0.52 1.96
N GLN A 113 -6.24 -0.72 1.59
CA GLN A 113 -5.99 -1.90 2.41
C GLN A 113 -4.56 -2.46 2.29
N GLN A 114 -3.73 -1.90 1.42
CA GLN A 114 -2.38 -2.39 1.24
C GLN A 114 -1.56 -2.22 2.53
N VAL A 115 -0.69 -3.18 2.82
CA VAL A 115 0.13 -3.15 4.04
C VAL A 115 1.61 -3.39 3.74
N LYS A 116 2.45 -2.77 4.58
CA LYS A 116 3.88 -3.12 4.65
C LYS A 116 4.11 -3.96 5.90
N ILE A 117 4.65 -5.17 5.72
CA ILE A 117 5.04 -6.07 6.80
C ILE A 117 6.49 -6.46 6.56
N ARG A 118 7.40 -6.07 7.46
CA ARG A 118 8.84 -6.42 7.40
C ARG A 118 9.49 -6.12 6.05
N GLY A 119 9.12 -4.99 5.44
CA GLY A 119 9.64 -4.55 4.14
C GLY A 119 8.88 -5.09 2.92
N PHE A 120 7.99 -6.08 3.09
CA PHE A 120 7.17 -6.61 2.01
C PHE A 120 5.90 -5.79 1.84
N ARG A 121 5.63 -5.39 0.59
CA ARG A 121 4.37 -4.78 0.18
C ARG A 121 3.39 -5.92 -0.11
N ILE A 122 2.29 -5.98 0.63
CA ILE A 122 1.32 -7.06 0.56
C ILE A 122 -0.05 -6.45 0.26
N GLU A 123 -0.75 -7.06 -0.69
CA GLU A 123 -2.15 -6.80 -1.01
C GLU A 123 -3.01 -7.88 -0.36
N PRO A 124 -3.70 -7.61 0.76
CA PRO A 124 -4.54 -8.61 1.42
C PRO A 124 -5.59 -9.22 0.48
N GLY A 125 -6.15 -8.42 -0.43
CA GLY A 125 -7.10 -8.88 -1.45
C GLY A 125 -6.56 -9.95 -2.40
N GLU A 126 -5.25 -10.01 -2.65
CA GLU A 126 -4.65 -11.11 -3.42
C GLU A 126 -4.76 -12.42 -2.65
N ILE A 127 -4.48 -12.39 -1.35
CA ILE A 127 -4.56 -13.56 -0.47
C ILE A 127 -6.02 -14.01 -0.33
N GLU A 128 -6.95 -13.06 -0.18
CA GLU A 128 -8.39 -13.33 -0.15
C GLU A 128 -8.86 -14.02 -1.43
N ALA A 129 -8.47 -13.51 -2.60
CA ALA A 129 -8.81 -14.13 -3.89
C ALA A 129 -8.28 -15.58 -3.98
N ARG A 130 -7.04 -15.82 -3.51
CA ARG A 130 -6.48 -17.19 -3.45
C ARG A 130 -7.18 -18.10 -2.46
N LEU A 131 -7.64 -17.57 -1.33
CA LEU A 131 -8.45 -18.33 -0.38
C LEU A 131 -9.80 -18.73 -0.98
N MET A 132 -10.43 -17.83 -1.72
CA MET A 132 -11.72 -18.05 -2.39
C MET A 132 -11.65 -19.10 -3.52
N GLU A 133 -10.46 -19.42 -4.03
CA GLU A 133 -10.25 -20.54 -4.97
C GLU A 133 -10.33 -21.91 -4.28
N HIS A 134 -10.21 -21.97 -2.94
CA HIS A 134 -10.26 -23.22 -2.19
C HIS A 134 -11.72 -23.70 -1.99
N PRO A 135 -12.07 -24.96 -2.33
CA PRO A 135 -13.47 -25.42 -2.35
C PRO A 135 -14.23 -25.32 -1.02
N ALA A 136 -13.51 -25.32 0.11
CA ALA A 136 -14.11 -25.23 1.44
C ALA A 136 -14.43 -23.79 1.91
N VAL A 137 -13.97 -22.77 1.18
CA VAL A 137 -14.09 -21.36 1.59
C VAL A 137 -15.17 -20.68 0.77
N SER A 138 -16.18 -20.12 1.44
CA SER A 138 -17.24 -19.34 0.78
C SER A 138 -17.01 -17.84 0.85
N GLU A 139 -16.29 -17.35 1.86
CA GLU A 139 -15.90 -15.95 2.03
C GLU A 139 -14.53 -15.88 2.73
N ALA A 140 -13.73 -14.87 2.40
CA ALA A 140 -12.43 -14.63 3.02
C ALA A 140 -12.18 -13.13 3.25
N LEU A 141 -11.57 -12.80 4.39
CA LEU A 141 -11.05 -11.47 4.72
C LEU A 141 -9.67 -11.63 5.36
N VAL A 142 -8.69 -10.86 4.90
CA VAL A 142 -7.32 -10.88 5.42
C VAL A 142 -6.99 -9.54 6.04
N LEU A 143 -6.61 -9.57 7.32
CA LEU A 143 -6.25 -8.38 8.08
C LEU A 143 -4.78 -8.44 8.50
N ALA A 144 -4.12 -7.29 8.49
CA ALA A 144 -2.84 -7.13 9.18
C ALA A 144 -3.08 -6.66 10.61
N LEU A 145 -2.72 -7.51 11.57
CA LEU A 145 -2.89 -7.26 13.00
C LEU A 145 -1.54 -6.95 13.66
N GLY A 146 -1.55 -6.10 14.68
CA GLY A 146 -0.35 -5.63 15.37
C GLY A 146 0.34 -4.45 14.68
N ASP A 147 1.49 -4.04 15.22
CA ASP A 147 2.29 -2.91 14.79
C ASP A 147 3.79 -3.27 14.68
N GLY A 148 4.57 -2.37 14.09
CA GLY A 148 6.02 -2.51 13.97
C GLY A 148 6.47 -3.88 13.43
N GLN A 149 7.26 -4.60 14.22
CA GLN A 149 7.83 -5.91 13.88
C GLN A 149 6.88 -7.09 14.17
N ASP A 150 5.86 -6.87 15.02
CA ASP A 150 4.88 -7.88 15.42
C ASP A 150 3.67 -7.95 14.47
N LYS A 151 3.62 -7.01 13.51
CA LYS A 151 2.59 -6.95 12.47
C LYS A 151 2.58 -8.25 11.67
N ARG A 152 1.40 -8.89 11.58
CA ARG A 152 1.20 -10.19 10.94
C ARG A 152 -0.15 -10.27 10.24
N LEU A 153 -0.25 -11.15 9.25
CA LEU A 153 -1.50 -11.43 8.55
C LEU A 153 -2.34 -12.45 9.32
N ALA A 154 -3.64 -12.21 9.41
CA ALA A 154 -4.64 -13.16 9.89
C ALA A 154 -5.78 -13.26 8.86
N ALA A 155 -6.13 -14.48 8.47
CA ALA A 155 -7.24 -14.74 7.57
C ALA A 155 -8.48 -15.16 8.37
N TYR A 156 -9.60 -14.51 8.10
CA TYR A 156 -10.93 -14.90 8.55
C TYR A 156 -11.65 -15.54 7.38
N VAL A 157 -12.16 -16.75 7.56
CA VAL A 157 -12.79 -17.52 6.49
C VAL A 157 -14.16 -18.05 6.93
N VAL A 158 -15.13 -18.02 6.03
CA VAL A 158 -16.40 -18.72 6.20
C VAL A 158 -16.26 -20.09 5.56
N ALA A 159 -16.42 -21.13 6.37
CA ALA A 159 -16.25 -22.53 5.99
C ALA A 159 -16.96 -23.45 7.00
N GLU A 160 -17.28 -24.67 6.56
CA GLU A 160 -17.78 -25.73 7.43
C GLU A 160 -16.74 -26.14 8.48
N ALA A 161 -17.19 -26.73 9.59
CA ALA A 161 -16.30 -27.21 10.64
C ALA A 161 -15.49 -28.43 10.17
N ASP A 162 -14.17 -28.26 10.08
CA ASP A 162 -13.22 -29.33 9.76
C ASP A 162 -11.88 -29.05 10.45
N ASP A 163 -11.39 -30.02 11.23
CA ASP A 163 -10.10 -29.95 11.94
C ASP A 163 -8.90 -29.85 11.00
N ARG A 164 -9.07 -30.26 9.74
CA ARG A 164 -8.02 -30.18 8.70
C ARG A 164 -8.04 -28.86 7.93
N LEU A 165 -9.07 -28.02 8.10
CA LEU A 165 -9.27 -26.80 7.32
C LEU A 165 -8.03 -25.91 7.33
N VAL A 166 -7.52 -25.55 8.52
CA VAL A 166 -6.37 -24.63 8.65
C VAL A 166 -5.14 -25.13 7.91
N ASN A 167 -4.83 -26.43 8.03
CA ASN A 167 -3.67 -27.02 7.36
C ASN A 167 -3.87 -27.08 5.84
N SER A 168 -5.09 -27.37 5.37
CA SER A 168 -5.42 -27.37 3.94
C SER A 168 -5.30 -25.98 3.31
N LEU A 169 -5.81 -24.93 3.98
CA LEU A 169 -5.73 -23.55 3.51
C LEU A 169 -4.28 -23.05 3.48
N ARG A 170 -3.50 -23.36 4.51
CA ARG A 170 -2.07 -23.01 4.54
C ARG A 170 -1.32 -23.70 3.40
N ALA A 171 -1.53 -24.99 3.19
CA ALA A 171 -0.89 -25.74 2.11
C ALA A 171 -1.27 -25.20 0.73
N HIS A 172 -2.56 -24.88 0.52
CA HIS A 172 -3.06 -24.25 -0.71
C HIS A 172 -2.36 -22.92 -0.99
N LEU A 173 -2.32 -22.01 -0.01
CA LEU A 173 -1.65 -20.71 -0.19
C LEU A 173 -0.14 -20.85 -0.38
N SER A 174 0.54 -21.70 0.39
CA SER A 174 1.98 -21.91 0.26
C SER A 174 2.40 -22.51 -1.10
N ALA A 175 1.48 -23.16 -1.82
CA ALA A 175 1.76 -23.68 -3.15
C ALA A 175 1.77 -22.60 -4.25
N ILE A 176 1.15 -21.45 -4.01
CA ILE A 176 0.87 -20.43 -5.04
C ILE A 176 1.31 -19.01 -4.67
N LEU A 177 1.52 -18.73 -3.38
CA LEU A 177 1.99 -17.45 -2.87
C LEU A 177 3.37 -17.59 -2.21
N PRO A 178 4.19 -16.52 -2.21
CA PRO A 178 5.39 -16.45 -1.40
C PRO A 178 5.08 -16.60 0.10
N ASP A 179 6.03 -17.18 0.85
CA ASP A 179 5.87 -17.48 2.29
C ASP A 179 5.43 -16.27 3.13
N TYR A 180 5.91 -15.07 2.82
CA TYR A 180 5.57 -13.85 3.57
C TYR A 180 4.12 -13.38 3.39
N MET A 181 3.40 -13.88 2.38
CA MET A 181 1.98 -13.59 2.14
C MET A 181 1.07 -14.62 2.80
N VAL A 182 1.61 -15.73 3.31
CA VAL A 182 0.79 -16.77 3.96
C VAL A 182 0.38 -16.29 5.37
N PRO A 183 -0.93 -16.22 5.69
CA PRO A 183 -1.40 -15.80 7.00
C PRO A 183 -0.80 -16.60 8.16
N ALA A 184 -0.43 -15.90 9.23
CA ALA A 184 0.08 -16.54 10.44
C ALA A 184 -1.04 -17.30 11.16
N ALA A 185 -2.26 -16.76 11.14
CA ALA A 185 -3.45 -17.35 11.74
C ALA A 185 -4.59 -17.47 10.73
N PHE A 186 -5.41 -18.51 10.90
CA PHE A 186 -6.67 -18.72 10.18
C PHE A 186 -7.78 -18.86 11.21
N VAL A 187 -8.83 -18.05 11.08
CA VAL A 187 -9.95 -18.01 11.99
C VAL A 187 -11.21 -18.36 11.20
N ARG A 188 -11.85 -19.47 11.57
CA ARG A 188 -13.14 -19.83 10.99
C ARG A 188 -14.23 -18.95 11.61
N TRP A 189 -14.97 -18.24 10.78
CA TRP A 189 -16.13 -17.45 11.18
C TRP A 189 -17.40 -18.28 11.02
N MET A 190 -18.34 -18.15 11.96
CA MET A 190 -19.68 -18.75 11.87
C MET A 190 -20.70 -17.63 11.69
N PHE A 191 -21.60 -17.77 10.73
CA PHE A 191 -22.86 -17.05 10.80
C PHE A 191 -23.64 -17.61 12.00
N SER A 192 -23.85 -16.78 13.03
CA SER A 192 -24.98 -17.05 13.93
C SER A 192 -26.23 -16.90 13.07
N ARG A 193 -26.92 -18.02 12.82
CA ARG A 193 -28.33 -17.94 12.41
C ARG A 193 -29.17 -17.39 13.55
#